data_AF-A0A7X8AAC3-F1
#
_entry.id   AF-A0A7X8AAC3-F1
#
_cell.length_a   1.000
_cell.length_b   1.000
_cell.length_c   1.000
_cell.angle_alpha   90.00
_cell.angle_beta   90.00
_cell.angle_gamma   90.00
#
_symmetry.space_group_name_H-M   'P 1'
#
loop_
_entity.id
_entity.type
_entity.pdbx_description
1 polymer ?
#
loop_
_entity_poly.entity_id
_entity_poly.type
_entity_poly.pdbx_seq_one_letter_code
_entity_poly.pdbx_strand_id
1 'polypeptide(L)'
;MKTAYLGILDYRDPLYEVFLDRVCPDITGPSFHVDRMSGGGVYRYTEEQTRRALVGKFFQLDDDRHERVVRIKGEYDKLRTIRSFGFDAFPHYVVQPLAREERIGLAVVEEFITGRDLDHYIMKAICRNGHDSLKRRLSALAGFLRALHERTATQQPVVPDPISGYFRKVVEKLHRQTVLGNDERAWALRLMDRWLLRMDLERETRVLVHGDATPTNFIFTGGSNVVAIDLERMQESDCMFDVGMICGELKHAFLWRRNDRFASEPYIRHFLKSYAAYFPDPKDAFRRITRRNPFFMAMTEFRIARNDYLDWTYRRHLAVEALECLKWGLKLG
;
A
#
# COMPACT_ATOMS: atom_id res chain seq x y z
N MET A 1 -5.32 15.34 -2.09
CA MET A 1 -4.34 15.48 -3.19
C MET A 1 -4.36 16.91 -3.69
N LYS A 2 -3.19 17.54 -3.88
CA LYS A 2 -3.11 18.77 -4.70
C LYS A 2 -3.19 18.33 -6.16
N THR A 3 -4.14 18.85 -6.91
CA THR A 3 -4.22 18.68 -8.36
C THR A 3 -3.87 20.00 -9.04
N ALA A 4 -3.28 19.91 -10.22
CA ALA A 4 -3.03 21.08 -11.06
C ALA A 4 -3.80 20.89 -12.37
N TYR A 5 -4.78 21.74 -12.62
CA TYR A 5 -5.54 21.73 -13.86
C TYR A 5 -4.62 22.05 -15.04
N LEU A 6 -4.67 21.24 -16.09
CA LEU A 6 -3.83 21.36 -17.27
C LEU A 6 -4.59 21.83 -18.52
N GLY A 7 -5.91 21.68 -18.54
CA GLY A 7 -6.74 22.02 -19.69
C GLY A 7 -7.70 20.89 -20.07
N ILE A 8 -8.10 20.89 -21.34
CA ILE A 8 -8.96 19.86 -21.94
C ILE A 8 -8.08 18.98 -22.83
N LEU A 9 -8.33 17.67 -22.82
CA LEU A 9 -7.62 16.71 -23.67
C LEU A 9 -7.89 17.04 -25.15
N ASP A 10 -6.83 17.28 -25.92
CA ASP A 10 -6.92 17.57 -27.34
C ASP A 10 -7.43 16.34 -28.10
N TYR A 11 -8.34 16.52 -29.06
CA TYR A 11 -8.88 15.44 -29.90
C TYR A 11 -7.81 14.81 -30.82
N ARG A 12 -6.68 15.49 -31.03
CA ARG A 12 -5.52 14.99 -31.76
C ARG A 12 -4.55 14.18 -30.88
N ASP A 13 -4.74 14.22 -29.56
CA ASP A 13 -3.96 13.38 -28.65
C ASP A 13 -4.41 11.92 -28.85
N PRO A 14 -3.50 10.96 -29.10
CA PRO A 14 -3.86 9.55 -29.24
C PRO A 14 -4.64 8.96 -28.05
N LEU A 15 -4.50 9.55 -26.85
CA LEU A 15 -5.28 9.15 -25.68
C LEU A 15 -6.78 9.39 -25.87
N TYR A 16 -7.16 10.40 -26.66
CA TYR A 16 -8.55 10.73 -26.94
C TYR A 16 -9.25 9.55 -27.62
N GLU A 17 -8.61 8.93 -28.63
CA GLU A 17 -9.12 7.73 -29.31
C GLU A 17 -9.25 6.54 -28.35
N VAL A 18 -8.26 6.33 -27.46
CA VAL A 18 -8.32 5.27 -26.45
C VAL A 18 -9.53 5.45 -25.53
N PHE A 19 -9.82 6.69 -25.13
CA PHE A 19 -10.97 6.96 -24.27
C PHE A 19 -12.30 6.77 -24.98
N LEU A 20 -12.40 7.25 -26.22
CA LEU A 20 -13.59 7.09 -27.04
C LEU A 20 -13.88 5.60 -27.27
N ASP A 21 -12.90 4.83 -27.73
CA ASP A 21 -13.14 3.45 -28.17
C ASP A 21 -13.28 2.47 -27.01
N ARG A 22 -12.50 2.63 -25.94
CA ARG A 22 -12.33 1.60 -24.90
C ARG A 22 -12.92 1.95 -23.54
N VAL A 23 -13.11 3.24 -23.24
CA VAL A 23 -13.47 3.69 -21.89
C VAL A 23 -14.89 4.24 -21.80
N CYS A 24 -15.27 5.05 -22.79
CA CYS A 24 -16.55 5.73 -22.88
C CYS A 24 -17.14 5.65 -24.30
N PRO A 25 -17.33 4.44 -24.87
CA PRO A 25 -17.86 4.28 -26.23
C PRO A 25 -19.27 4.85 -26.42
N ASP A 26 -20.02 4.96 -25.33
CA ASP A 26 -21.41 5.43 -25.36
C ASP A 26 -21.54 6.97 -25.32
N ILE A 27 -20.44 7.71 -25.16
CA ILE A 27 -20.47 9.18 -25.06
C ILE A 27 -20.17 9.80 -26.42
N THR A 28 -21.10 10.60 -26.95
CA THR A 28 -20.92 11.31 -28.23
C THR A 28 -20.21 12.65 -28.00
N GLY A 29 -19.05 12.84 -28.62
CA GLY A 29 -18.25 14.07 -28.54
C GLY A 29 -17.78 14.41 -27.11
N PRO A 30 -17.12 13.49 -26.39
CA PRO A 30 -16.71 13.71 -25.01
C PRO A 30 -15.66 14.81 -24.89
N SER A 31 -15.73 15.59 -23.82
CA SER A 31 -14.74 16.61 -23.43
C SER A 31 -14.14 16.22 -22.09
N PHE A 32 -12.83 16.01 -22.04
CA PHE A 32 -12.14 15.54 -20.83
C PHE A 32 -11.27 16.63 -20.22
N HIS A 33 -11.65 17.10 -19.04
CA HIS A 33 -10.83 17.99 -18.22
C HIS A 33 -9.69 17.23 -17.57
N VAL A 34 -8.47 17.72 -17.72
CA VAL A 34 -7.24 17.07 -17.27
C VAL A 34 -6.68 17.77 -16.05
N ASP A 35 -6.49 17.01 -14.98
CA ASP A 35 -5.84 17.41 -13.75
C ASP A 35 -4.59 16.56 -13.53
N ARG A 36 -3.42 17.17 -13.40
CA ARG A 36 -2.22 16.44 -12.95
C ARG A 36 -2.36 16.12 -11.47
N MET A 37 -2.20 14.85 -11.12
CA MET A 37 -2.23 14.38 -9.73
C MET A 37 -0.84 14.49 -9.08
N SER A 38 -0.77 14.29 -7.76
CA SER A 38 0.50 14.31 -7.03
C SER A 38 1.34 13.08 -7.35
N GLY A 39 2.21 13.20 -8.36
CA GLY A 39 3.10 12.16 -8.86
C GLY A 39 3.41 12.43 -10.34
N GLY A 40 4.68 12.28 -10.75
CA GLY A 40 5.02 12.39 -12.17
C GLY A 40 4.32 11.27 -12.95
N GLY A 41 3.57 11.62 -14.00
CA GLY A 41 2.93 10.64 -14.88
C GLY A 41 1.54 10.15 -14.45
N VAL A 42 0.88 10.76 -13.47
CA VAL A 42 -0.49 10.40 -13.08
C VAL A 42 -1.44 11.57 -13.28
N TYR A 43 -2.53 11.32 -14.02
CA TYR A 43 -3.48 12.34 -14.43
C TYR A 43 -4.91 11.87 -14.16
N ARG A 44 -5.74 12.78 -13.67
CA ARG A 44 -7.18 12.58 -13.57
C ARG A 44 -7.83 13.22 -14.79
N TYR A 45 -8.73 12.48 -15.41
CA TYR A 45 -9.56 12.95 -16.52
C TYR A 45 -11.00 12.98 -16.06
N THR A 46 -11.69 14.11 -16.19
CA THR A 46 -13.10 14.23 -15.84
C THR A 46 -13.88 14.60 -17.09
N GLU A 47 -14.77 13.72 -17.50
CA GLU A 47 -15.65 13.97 -18.64
C GLU A 47 -16.72 15.01 -18.25
N GLU A 48 -16.95 15.98 -19.13
CA GLU A 48 -17.73 17.19 -18.85
C GLU A 48 -19.22 16.89 -18.58
N GLN A 49 -19.87 16.06 -19.40
CA GLN A 49 -21.32 15.86 -19.39
C GLN A 49 -21.76 14.89 -18.28
N THR A 50 -21.15 13.70 -18.24
CA THR A 50 -21.44 12.63 -17.28
C THR A 50 -20.77 12.84 -15.93
N ARG A 51 -19.78 13.75 -15.86
CA ARG A 51 -18.93 13.97 -14.69
C ARG A 51 -18.13 12.73 -14.29
N ARG A 52 -18.08 11.70 -15.13
CA ARG A 52 -17.30 10.49 -14.90
C ARG A 52 -15.83 10.84 -14.85
N ALA A 53 -15.15 10.39 -13.80
CA ALA A 53 -13.73 10.61 -13.62
C ALA A 53 -12.95 9.31 -13.80
N LEU A 54 -11.74 9.46 -14.34
CA LEU A 54 -10.80 8.39 -14.67
C LEU A 54 -9.42 8.79 -14.16
N VAL A 55 -8.55 7.80 -13.93
CA VAL A 55 -7.14 8.01 -13.64
C VAL A 55 -6.30 7.32 -14.72
N GLY A 56 -5.43 8.07 -15.37
CA GLY A 56 -4.43 7.56 -16.31
C GLY A 56 -3.04 7.59 -15.68
N LYS A 57 -2.34 6.46 -15.70
CA LYS A 57 -0.96 6.32 -15.25
C LYS A 57 -0.04 6.06 -16.44
N PHE A 58 1.03 6.85 -16.51
CA PHE A 58 1.97 6.89 -17.63
C PHE A 58 3.39 6.58 -17.18
N PHE A 59 4.13 5.93 -18.06
CA PHE A 59 5.57 5.74 -17.97
C PHE A 59 6.27 6.48 -19.12
N GLN A 60 7.52 6.84 -18.91
CA GLN A 60 8.34 7.39 -19.99
C GLN A 60 8.83 6.24 -20.88
N LEU A 61 8.65 6.38 -22.19
CA LEU A 61 9.03 5.35 -23.16
C LEU A 61 10.54 5.08 -23.17
N ASP A 62 11.33 6.08 -22.78
CA ASP A 62 12.77 6.09 -22.68
C ASP A 62 13.30 5.95 -21.23
N ASP A 63 12.46 5.56 -20.26
CA ASP A 63 12.90 5.33 -18.87
C ASP A 63 13.88 4.15 -18.81
N ASP A 64 15.12 4.43 -18.40
CA ASP A 64 16.20 3.46 -18.25
C ASP A 64 16.00 2.52 -17.03
N ARG A 65 15.08 2.86 -16.13
CA ARG A 65 14.78 2.09 -14.93
C ARG A 65 13.81 0.96 -15.25
N HIS A 66 14.33 -0.08 -15.88
CA HIS A 66 13.56 -1.26 -16.30
C HIS A 66 12.61 -1.82 -15.22
N GLU A 67 13.08 -1.97 -13.96
CA GLU A 67 12.24 -2.46 -12.85
C GLU A 67 10.99 -1.59 -12.60
N ARG A 68 11.07 -0.28 -12.83
CA ARG A 68 9.96 0.66 -12.63
C ARG A 68 8.95 0.53 -13.78
N VAL A 69 9.46 0.48 -15.01
CA VAL A 69 8.63 0.31 -16.22
C VAL A 69 7.88 -1.01 -16.18
N VAL A 70 8.54 -2.11 -15.81
CA VAL A 70 7.89 -3.42 -15.68
C VAL A 70 6.80 -3.39 -14.60
N ARG A 71 7.04 -2.71 -13.47
CA ARG A 71 6.05 -2.62 -12.39
C ARG A 71 4.78 -1.90 -12.80
N ILE A 72 4.91 -0.71 -13.39
CA ILE A 72 3.76 0.10 -13.80
C ILE A 72 3.02 -0.55 -14.97
N LYS A 73 3.72 -1.12 -15.96
CA LYS A 73 3.08 -1.89 -17.06
C LYS A 73 2.29 -3.09 -16.56
N GLY A 74 2.84 -3.80 -15.57
CA GLY A 74 2.18 -4.97 -14.98
C GLY A 74 0.94 -4.64 -14.14
N GLU A 75 0.70 -3.37 -13.79
CA GLU A 75 -0.42 -2.98 -12.94
C GLU A 75 -1.79 -3.34 -13.55
N TYR A 76 -1.97 -3.14 -14.86
CA TYR A 76 -3.20 -3.49 -15.57
C TYR A 76 -3.56 -4.97 -15.38
N ASP A 77 -2.59 -5.86 -15.58
CA ASP A 77 -2.80 -7.30 -15.47
C ASP A 77 -3.04 -7.71 -14.00
N LYS A 78 -2.34 -7.09 -13.05
CA LYS A 78 -2.55 -7.33 -11.60
C LYS A 78 -3.95 -6.95 -11.14
N LEU A 79 -4.46 -5.78 -11.58
CA LEU A 79 -5.83 -5.35 -11.31
C LEU A 79 -6.86 -6.35 -11.86
N ARG A 80 -6.66 -6.83 -13.10
CA ARG A 80 -7.55 -7.85 -13.69
C ARG A 80 -7.50 -9.16 -12.92
N THR A 81 -6.31 -9.64 -12.57
CA THR A 81 -6.11 -10.85 -11.80
C THR A 81 -6.83 -10.76 -10.46
N ILE A 82 -6.63 -9.70 -9.67
CA ILE A 82 -7.30 -9.59 -8.37
C ILE A 82 -8.81 -9.50 -8.48
N ARG A 83 -9.32 -8.77 -9.49
CA ARG A 83 -10.77 -8.72 -9.72
C ARG A 83 -11.36 -10.10 -10.01
N SER A 84 -10.65 -11.00 -10.70
CA SER A 84 -11.09 -12.39 -10.89
C SER A 84 -11.20 -13.22 -9.61
N PHE A 85 -10.58 -12.78 -8.50
CA PHE A 85 -10.76 -13.37 -7.17
C PHE A 85 -11.97 -12.76 -6.40
N GLY A 86 -12.90 -12.12 -7.11
CA GLY A 86 -14.13 -11.54 -6.55
C GLY A 86 -13.89 -10.21 -5.83
N PHE A 87 -12.94 -9.41 -6.33
CA PHE A 87 -12.70 -8.02 -5.89
C PHE A 87 -13.29 -6.99 -6.85
N ASP A 88 -14.27 -7.41 -7.64
CA ASP A 88 -15.06 -6.61 -8.56
C ASP A 88 -16.41 -6.16 -7.97
N ALA A 89 -16.65 -6.45 -6.69
CA ALA A 89 -17.86 -6.08 -5.98
C ALA A 89 -17.59 -5.64 -4.53
N PHE A 90 -18.46 -4.80 -3.99
CA PHE A 90 -18.42 -4.44 -2.57
C PHE A 90 -18.75 -5.66 -1.67
N PRO A 91 -18.24 -5.71 -0.42
CA PRO A 91 -17.51 -4.64 0.29
C PRO A 91 -16.00 -4.60 0.01
N HIS A 92 -15.44 -5.58 -0.69
CA HIS A 92 -14.00 -5.68 -0.98
C HIS A 92 -13.72 -5.44 -2.45
N TYR A 93 -13.42 -4.19 -2.80
CA TYR A 93 -13.35 -3.77 -4.18
C TYR A 93 -11.92 -3.35 -4.57
N VAL A 94 -11.53 -3.62 -5.80
CA VAL A 94 -10.31 -3.14 -6.43
C VAL A 94 -10.70 -2.39 -7.70
N VAL A 95 -10.12 -1.22 -7.91
CA VAL A 95 -10.44 -0.38 -9.07
C VAL A 95 -10.43 -1.13 -10.38
N GLN A 96 -11.43 -0.85 -11.22
CA GLN A 96 -11.55 -1.46 -12.52
C GLN A 96 -10.48 -0.91 -13.46
N PRO A 97 -9.61 -1.76 -14.02
CA PRO A 97 -8.75 -1.37 -15.14
C PRO A 97 -9.59 -1.31 -16.41
N LEU A 98 -9.55 -0.19 -17.12
CA LEU A 98 -10.39 0.11 -18.27
C LEU A 98 -9.61 -0.06 -19.58
N ALA A 99 -8.40 0.48 -19.66
CA ALA A 99 -7.57 0.40 -20.85
C ALA A 99 -6.07 0.41 -20.53
N ARG A 100 -5.25 0.00 -21.49
CA ARG A 100 -3.80 0.22 -21.56
C ARG A 100 -3.40 0.52 -23.00
N GLU A 101 -2.37 1.33 -23.20
CA GLU A 101 -1.82 1.62 -24.54
C GLU A 101 -0.33 1.96 -24.43
N GLU A 102 0.52 0.94 -24.47
CA GLU A 102 1.95 1.09 -24.22
C GLU A 102 2.67 1.95 -25.27
N ARG A 103 2.13 2.06 -26.50
CA ARG A 103 2.72 2.86 -27.59
C ARG A 103 2.82 4.34 -27.26
N ILE A 104 1.94 4.83 -26.39
CA ILE A 104 1.90 6.23 -25.94
C ILE A 104 2.35 6.38 -24.49
N GLY A 105 2.98 5.35 -23.92
CA GLY A 105 3.41 5.34 -22.53
C GLY A 105 2.27 5.17 -21.53
N LEU A 106 1.05 4.82 -21.95
CA LEU A 106 -0.09 4.62 -21.07
C LEU A 106 -0.07 3.21 -20.49
N ALA A 107 0.32 3.09 -19.21
CA ALA A 107 0.35 1.81 -18.51
C ALA A 107 -1.05 1.29 -18.18
N VAL A 108 -1.90 2.17 -17.63
CA VAL A 108 -3.27 1.82 -17.26
C VAL A 108 -4.15 3.07 -17.18
N VAL A 109 -5.38 2.92 -17.64
CA VAL A 109 -6.52 3.78 -17.30
C VAL A 109 -7.40 2.99 -16.35
N GLU A 110 -7.74 3.58 -15.22
CA GLU A 110 -8.62 2.99 -14.20
C GLU A 110 -9.75 3.96 -13.84
N GLU A 111 -10.82 3.43 -13.26
CA GLU A 111 -11.90 4.27 -12.75
C GLU A 111 -11.43 5.15 -11.59
N PHE A 112 -11.96 6.38 -11.50
CA PHE A 112 -11.71 7.23 -10.34
C PHE A 112 -12.73 6.94 -9.24
N ILE A 113 -12.24 6.60 -8.05
CA ILE A 113 -13.09 6.30 -6.88
C ILE A 113 -13.20 7.53 -5.99
N THR A 114 -14.44 7.92 -5.71
CA THR A 114 -14.73 8.98 -4.74
C THR A 114 -14.85 8.41 -3.34
N GLY A 115 -14.09 8.94 -2.38
CA GLY A 115 -14.17 8.54 -0.99
C GLY A 115 -13.13 9.24 -0.12
N ARG A 116 -12.95 8.74 1.09
CA ARG A 116 -11.87 9.18 2.00
C ARG A 116 -10.89 8.03 2.19
N ASP A 117 -9.60 8.33 2.11
CA ASP A 117 -8.55 7.35 2.39
C ASP A 117 -8.40 7.04 3.90
N LEU A 118 -7.56 6.08 4.27
CA LEU A 118 -7.32 5.76 5.68
C LEU A 118 -6.60 6.90 6.41
N ASP A 119 -5.70 7.66 5.75
CA ASP A 119 -4.98 8.78 6.37
C ASP A 119 -5.94 9.86 6.86
N HIS A 120 -7.01 10.15 6.12
CA HIS A 120 -8.09 11.03 6.55
C HIS A 120 -8.68 10.61 7.90
N TYR A 121 -8.94 9.32 8.09
CA TYR A 121 -9.52 8.81 9.34
C TYR A 121 -8.49 8.77 10.47
N ILE A 122 -7.21 8.52 10.16
CA ILE A 122 -6.11 8.65 11.12
C ILE A 122 -6.02 10.10 11.62
N MET A 123 -6.00 11.07 10.69
CA MET A 123 -5.99 12.49 11.01
C MET A 123 -7.21 12.89 11.85
N LYS A 124 -8.40 12.39 11.50
CA LYS A 124 -9.63 12.65 12.26
C LYS A 124 -9.56 12.10 13.68
N ALA A 125 -8.97 10.92 13.88
CA ALA A 125 -8.77 10.34 15.21
C ALA A 125 -7.76 11.15 16.04
N ILE A 126 -6.70 11.65 15.42
CA ILE A 126 -5.66 12.45 16.07
C ILE A 126 -6.17 13.84 16.48
N CYS A 127 -6.92 14.51 15.60
CA CYS A 127 -7.24 15.93 15.77
C CYS A 127 -8.68 16.23 16.20
N ARG A 128 -9.62 15.29 16.04
CA ARG A 128 -11.08 15.58 16.10
C ARG A 128 -11.89 14.51 16.83
N ASN A 129 -11.29 13.83 17.82
CA ASN A 129 -11.92 12.78 18.63
C ASN A 129 -12.54 11.63 17.79
N GLY A 130 -11.97 11.36 16.60
CA GLY A 130 -12.50 10.41 15.61
C GLY A 130 -12.20 8.93 15.87
N HIS A 131 -11.97 8.52 17.13
CA HIS A 131 -11.46 7.20 17.50
C HIS A 131 -12.29 6.04 16.94
N ASP A 132 -13.60 6.07 17.11
CA ASP A 132 -14.49 5.00 16.65
C ASP A 132 -14.60 4.94 15.14
N SER A 133 -14.51 6.10 14.49
CA SER A 133 -14.49 6.16 13.02
C SER A 133 -13.26 5.45 12.48
N LEU A 134 -12.08 5.68 13.05
CA LEU A 134 -10.86 5.00 12.64
C LEU A 134 -10.95 3.49 12.93
N LYS A 135 -11.40 3.09 14.12
CA LYS A 135 -11.56 1.66 14.48
C LYS A 135 -12.47 0.92 13.49
N ARG A 136 -13.61 1.51 13.10
CA ARG A 136 -14.50 0.90 12.08
C ARG A 136 -13.81 0.72 10.74
N ARG A 137 -13.02 1.71 10.31
CA ARG A 137 -12.28 1.66 9.03
C ARG A 137 -11.15 0.64 9.07
N LEU A 138 -10.46 0.51 10.20
CA LEU A 138 -9.47 -0.54 10.44
C LEU A 138 -10.10 -1.93 10.44
N SER A 139 -11.29 -2.11 11.01
CA SER A 139 -12.01 -3.39 10.92
C SER A 139 -12.40 -3.74 9.49
N ALA A 140 -12.91 -2.77 8.72
CA ALA A 140 -13.23 -2.98 7.31
C ALA A 140 -11.98 -3.33 6.48
N LEU A 141 -10.87 -2.63 6.68
CA LEU A 141 -9.60 -2.92 6.02
C LEU A 141 -9.03 -4.29 6.43
N ALA A 142 -9.18 -4.67 7.69
CA ALA A 142 -8.79 -6.01 8.15
C ALA A 142 -9.58 -7.10 7.42
N GLY A 143 -10.90 -6.90 7.22
CA GLY A 143 -11.73 -7.79 6.41
C GLY A 143 -11.30 -7.86 4.95
N PHE A 144 -10.99 -6.71 4.34
CA PHE A 144 -10.45 -6.65 2.98
C PHE A 144 -9.16 -7.45 2.82
N LEU A 145 -8.16 -7.17 3.66
CA LEU A 145 -6.86 -7.85 3.58
C LEU A 145 -7.00 -9.34 3.86
N ARG A 146 -7.84 -9.74 4.83
CA ARG A 146 -8.09 -11.15 5.09
C ARG A 146 -8.68 -11.83 3.87
N ALA A 147 -9.70 -11.23 3.24
CA ALA A 147 -10.32 -11.80 2.05
C ALA A 147 -9.30 -11.91 0.91
N LEU A 148 -8.41 -10.92 0.75
CA LEU A 148 -7.35 -10.96 -0.26
C LEU A 148 -6.42 -12.13 0.00
N HIS A 149 -5.89 -12.22 1.21
CA HIS A 149 -4.95 -13.27 1.60
C HIS A 149 -5.59 -14.66 1.57
N GLU A 150 -6.88 -14.79 1.86
CA GLU A 150 -7.61 -16.06 1.79
C GLU A 150 -7.77 -16.57 0.37
N ARG A 151 -8.34 -15.73 -0.49
CA ARG A 151 -8.77 -16.13 -1.84
C ARG A 151 -7.59 -16.34 -2.78
N THR A 152 -6.44 -15.77 -2.42
CA THR A 152 -5.19 -15.85 -3.19
C THR A 152 -4.14 -16.74 -2.51
N ALA A 153 -4.52 -17.44 -1.44
CA ALA A 153 -3.64 -18.38 -0.78
C ALA A 153 -3.21 -19.49 -1.74
N THR A 154 -1.91 -19.64 -1.90
CA THR A 154 -1.31 -20.74 -2.66
C THR A 154 -1.19 -21.98 -1.77
N GLN A 155 -0.82 -23.12 -2.33
CA GLN A 155 -0.44 -24.30 -1.52
C GLN A 155 1.07 -24.33 -1.21
N GLN A 156 1.78 -23.22 -1.44
CA GLN A 156 3.22 -23.13 -1.25
C GLN A 156 3.57 -22.37 0.03
N PRO A 157 4.68 -22.75 0.70
CA PRO A 157 5.18 -22.01 1.84
C PRO A 157 5.74 -20.64 1.44
N VAL A 158 5.78 -19.72 2.40
CA VAL A 158 6.47 -18.44 2.25
C VAL A 158 7.97 -18.67 2.09
N VAL A 159 8.56 -18.04 1.07
CA VAL A 159 10.01 -18.07 0.85
C VAL A 159 10.66 -16.89 1.57
N PRO A 160 11.70 -17.10 2.40
CA PRO A 160 12.37 -16.03 3.14
C PRO A 160 13.15 -15.03 2.25
N ASP A 161 13.68 -15.47 1.11
CA ASP A 161 14.63 -14.70 0.30
C ASP A 161 14.08 -13.36 -0.23
N PRO A 162 12.85 -13.27 -0.79
CA PRO A 162 12.28 -11.97 -1.17
C PRO A 162 12.14 -11.00 0.00
N ILE A 163 11.77 -11.50 1.19
CA ILE A 163 11.59 -10.70 2.40
C ILE A 163 12.96 -10.17 2.88
N SER A 164 13.95 -11.03 2.97
CA SER A 164 15.32 -10.67 3.38
C SER A 164 15.99 -9.73 2.39
N GLY A 165 15.81 -9.98 1.09
CA GLY A 165 16.30 -9.15 -0.01
C GLY A 165 15.71 -7.74 0.04
N TYR A 166 14.40 -7.62 0.26
CA TYR A 166 13.76 -6.32 0.40
C TYR A 166 14.25 -5.56 1.64
N PHE A 167 14.30 -6.23 2.80
CA PHE A 167 14.81 -5.65 4.04
C PHE A 167 16.25 -5.11 3.86
N ARG A 168 17.14 -5.93 3.28
CA ARG A 168 18.52 -5.53 2.97
C ARG A 168 18.54 -4.33 2.03
N LYS A 169 17.76 -4.33 0.94
CA LYS A 169 17.67 -3.19 0.00
C LYS A 169 17.30 -1.88 0.71
N VAL A 170 16.38 -1.93 1.68
CA VAL A 170 15.98 -0.76 2.48
C VAL A 170 17.09 -0.30 3.42
N VAL A 171 17.67 -1.22 4.21
CA VAL A 171 18.76 -0.90 5.16
C VAL A 171 19.99 -0.34 4.45
N GLU A 172 20.38 -0.94 3.32
CA GLU A 172 21.49 -0.46 2.51
C GLU A 172 21.24 0.94 1.96
N LYS A 173 20.00 1.26 1.57
CA LYS A 173 19.67 2.62 1.14
C LYS A 173 19.74 3.62 2.29
N LEU A 174 19.24 3.27 3.48
CA LEU A 174 19.36 4.12 4.67
C LEU A 174 20.83 4.39 5.04
N HIS A 175 21.67 3.36 4.94
CA HIS A 175 23.10 3.48 5.18
C HIS A 175 23.78 4.42 4.17
N ARG A 176 23.52 4.24 2.86
CA ARG A 176 24.03 5.16 1.81
C ARG A 176 23.55 6.60 2.00
N GLN A 177 22.36 6.79 2.56
CA GLN A 177 21.79 8.10 2.88
C GLN A 177 22.24 8.63 4.26
N THR A 178 23.21 7.99 4.92
CA THR A 178 23.77 8.33 6.24
C THR A 178 22.76 8.37 7.38
N VAL A 179 21.57 7.80 7.20
CA VAL A 179 20.54 7.65 8.26
C VAL A 179 20.91 6.53 9.23
N LEU A 180 21.64 5.52 8.75
CA LEU A 180 22.22 4.45 9.57
C LEU A 180 23.74 4.45 9.48
N GLY A 181 24.41 4.38 10.62
CA GLY A 181 25.86 4.15 10.71
C GLY A 181 26.24 2.71 10.35
N ASN A 182 27.55 2.45 10.25
CA ASN A 182 28.09 1.12 9.94
C ASN A 182 27.65 0.06 10.96
N ASP A 183 27.78 0.36 12.25
CA ASP A 183 27.42 -0.56 13.32
C ASP A 183 25.93 -0.86 13.35
N GLU A 184 25.10 0.14 13.10
CA GLU A 184 23.64 0.02 13.09
C GLU A 184 23.15 -0.76 11.88
N ARG A 185 23.75 -0.54 10.72
CA ARG A 185 23.53 -1.38 9.53
C ARG A 185 23.84 -2.84 9.86
N ALA A 186 25.04 -3.11 10.39
CA ALA A 186 25.44 -4.47 10.74
C ALA A 186 24.52 -5.09 11.79
N TRP A 187 24.08 -4.29 12.77
CA TRP A 187 23.12 -4.70 13.79
C TRP A 187 21.74 -5.01 13.21
N ALA A 188 21.21 -4.17 12.32
CA ALA A 188 19.94 -4.38 11.63
C ALA A 188 19.93 -5.71 10.85
N LEU A 189 21.00 -5.99 10.12
CA LEU A 189 21.14 -7.24 9.36
C LEU A 189 21.21 -8.46 10.28
N ARG A 190 21.95 -8.38 11.40
CA ARG A 190 21.96 -9.47 12.41
C ARG A 190 20.59 -9.69 13.05
N LEU A 191 19.83 -8.62 13.29
CA LEU A 191 18.46 -8.74 13.82
C LEU A 191 17.55 -9.41 12.79
N MET A 192 17.64 -9.02 11.51
CA MET A 192 16.90 -9.64 10.42
C MET A 192 17.13 -11.15 10.38
N ASP A 193 18.38 -11.61 10.41
CA ASP A 193 18.71 -13.04 10.36
C ASP A 193 18.06 -13.81 11.54
N ARG A 194 18.11 -13.25 12.76
CA ARG A 194 17.45 -13.85 13.93
C ARG A 194 15.92 -13.90 13.77
N TRP A 195 15.33 -12.87 13.18
CA TRP A 195 13.90 -12.83 12.93
C TRP A 195 13.48 -13.88 11.89
N LEU A 196 14.20 -14.00 10.78
CA LEU A 196 13.89 -14.98 9.74
C LEU A 196 13.91 -16.41 10.28
N LEU A 197 14.87 -16.74 11.15
CA LEU A 197 14.92 -18.04 11.85
C LEU A 197 13.74 -18.25 12.80
N ARG A 198 13.23 -17.18 13.44
CA ARG A 198 12.17 -17.25 14.44
C ARG A 198 10.76 -17.31 13.84
N MET A 199 10.55 -16.71 12.67
CA MET A 199 9.20 -16.54 12.11
C MET A 199 8.57 -17.83 11.58
N ASP A 200 9.35 -18.90 11.39
CA ASP A 200 8.88 -20.21 10.93
C ASP A 200 8.05 -20.10 9.63
N LEU A 201 8.58 -19.34 8.67
CA LEU A 201 7.89 -18.96 7.42
C LEU A 201 7.49 -20.18 6.57
N GLU A 202 8.14 -21.33 6.76
CA GLU A 202 7.80 -22.59 6.10
C GLU A 202 6.41 -23.12 6.49
N ARG A 203 5.90 -22.73 7.67
CA ARG A 203 4.54 -23.07 8.10
C ARG A 203 3.48 -22.08 7.66
N GLU A 204 3.90 -20.99 7.02
CA GLU A 204 3.02 -19.92 6.58
C GLU A 204 2.71 -20.09 5.10
N THR A 205 1.44 -19.90 4.77
CA THR A 205 0.99 -20.00 3.38
C THR A 205 1.33 -18.72 2.63
N ARG A 206 1.91 -18.86 1.44
CA ARG A 206 2.16 -17.74 0.55
C ARG A 206 0.86 -17.27 -0.08
N VAL A 207 0.64 -15.96 -0.08
CA VAL A 207 -0.57 -15.29 -0.58
C VAL A 207 -0.21 -14.13 -1.48
N LEU A 208 -1.14 -13.61 -2.29
CA LEU A 208 -0.95 -12.30 -2.91
C LEU A 208 -1.13 -11.19 -1.87
N VAL A 209 -0.12 -10.32 -1.77
CA VAL A 209 -0.17 -9.10 -0.96
C VAL A 209 -0.31 -7.89 -1.88
N HIS A 210 -0.98 -6.84 -1.42
CA HIS A 210 -1.01 -5.53 -2.07
C HIS A 210 0.42 -5.01 -2.31
N GLY A 211 1.32 -5.23 -1.35
CA GLY A 211 2.75 -4.92 -1.48
C GLY A 211 3.12 -3.44 -1.32
N ASP A 212 2.12 -2.55 -1.24
CA ASP A 212 2.25 -1.15 -0.83
C ASP A 212 0.99 -0.69 -0.09
N ALA A 213 0.65 -1.42 0.98
CA ALA A 213 -0.51 -1.15 1.84
C ALA A 213 -0.33 0.14 2.67
N THR A 214 -0.20 1.28 2.00
CA THR A 214 -0.16 2.60 2.64
C THR A 214 -1.57 3.12 2.92
N PRO A 215 -1.75 4.01 3.92
CA PRO A 215 -3.07 4.55 4.23
C PRO A 215 -3.79 5.23 3.06
N THR A 216 -3.03 5.80 2.11
CA THR A 216 -3.58 6.48 0.93
C THR A 216 -4.09 5.54 -0.15
N ASN A 217 -3.68 4.27 -0.13
CA ASN A 217 -4.05 3.28 -1.14
C ASN A 217 -5.36 2.54 -0.82
N PHE A 218 -6.01 2.87 0.30
CA PHE A 218 -7.31 2.30 0.69
C PHE A 218 -8.36 3.40 0.85
N ILE A 219 -9.31 3.44 -0.08
CA ILE A 219 -10.40 4.41 -0.12
C ILE A 219 -11.66 3.80 0.47
N PHE A 220 -12.34 4.55 1.33
CA PHE A 220 -13.62 4.16 1.93
C PHE A 220 -14.75 4.99 1.32
N THR A 221 -15.67 4.31 0.64
CA THR A 221 -16.78 4.94 -0.10
C THR A 221 -18.08 5.02 0.72
N GLY A 222 -18.13 4.37 1.88
CA GLY A 222 -19.30 4.33 2.77
C GLY A 222 -19.38 3.01 3.52
N GLY A 223 -20.11 2.97 4.65
CA GLY A 223 -20.30 1.72 5.42
C GLY A 223 -18.97 1.02 5.76
N SER A 224 -18.86 -0.25 5.37
CA SER A 224 -17.65 -1.10 5.46
C SER A 224 -16.97 -1.31 4.10
N ASN A 225 -17.31 -0.53 3.09
CA ASN A 225 -16.75 -0.66 1.75
C ASN A 225 -15.32 -0.16 1.73
N VAL A 226 -14.42 -1.01 1.24
CA VAL A 226 -13.00 -0.72 1.05
C VAL A 226 -12.69 -0.90 -0.42
N VAL A 227 -12.06 0.13 -0.99
CA VAL A 227 -11.52 0.10 -2.34
C VAL A 227 -10.00 0.18 -2.26
N ALA A 228 -9.29 -0.83 -2.73
CA ALA A 228 -7.85 -0.77 -2.89
C ALA A 228 -7.47 -0.26 -4.29
N ILE A 229 -6.42 0.55 -4.33
CA ILE A 229 -5.83 1.13 -5.54
C ILE A 229 -4.33 0.89 -5.54
N ASP A 230 -3.67 1.15 -6.67
CA ASP A 230 -2.21 1.14 -6.76
C ASP A 230 -1.57 -0.24 -6.50
N LEU A 231 -1.91 -1.21 -7.35
CA LEU A 231 -1.43 -2.60 -7.23
C LEU A 231 -0.09 -2.82 -7.95
N GLU A 232 0.64 -1.77 -8.33
CA GLU A 232 1.95 -1.89 -9.01
C GLU A 232 2.96 -2.77 -8.26
N ARG A 233 2.82 -2.88 -6.93
CA ARG A 233 3.71 -3.66 -6.04
C ARG A 233 3.19 -5.01 -5.62
N MET A 234 2.03 -5.41 -6.12
CA MET A 234 1.44 -6.69 -5.78
C MET A 234 2.37 -7.84 -6.19
N GLN A 235 2.54 -8.77 -5.26
CA GLN A 235 3.40 -9.94 -5.41
C GLN A 235 2.96 -11.04 -4.44
N GLU A 236 3.49 -12.24 -4.61
CA GLU A 236 3.32 -13.31 -3.64
C GLU A 236 4.26 -13.11 -2.44
N SER A 237 3.74 -13.23 -1.21
CA SER A 237 4.52 -13.06 0.02
C SER A 237 3.81 -13.64 1.25
N ASP A 238 4.37 -13.41 2.43
CA ASP A 238 3.69 -13.55 3.72
C ASP A 238 2.59 -12.47 3.84
N CYS A 239 1.39 -12.85 4.29
CA CYS A 239 0.30 -11.91 4.59
C CYS A 239 0.70 -10.80 5.58
N MET A 240 1.69 -11.09 6.44
CA MET A 240 2.24 -10.13 7.38
C MET A 240 2.95 -8.95 6.72
N PHE A 241 3.28 -9.03 5.43
CA PHE A 241 3.84 -7.92 4.67
C PHE A 241 2.89 -6.72 4.64
N ASP A 242 1.62 -6.92 4.29
CA ASP A 242 0.62 -5.85 4.29
C ASP A 242 0.13 -5.52 5.70
N VAL A 243 -0.13 -6.54 6.52
CA VAL A 243 -0.64 -6.35 7.90
C VAL A 243 0.36 -5.53 8.72
N GLY A 244 1.65 -5.89 8.67
CA GLY A 244 2.71 -5.16 9.35
C GLY A 244 2.96 -3.77 8.76
N MET A 245 2.72 -3.58 7.46
CA MET A 245 2.79 -2.26 6.83
C MET A 245 1.73 -1.32 7.36
N ILE A 246 0.47 -1.76 7.50
CA ILE A 246 -0.58 -0.97 8.13
C ILE A 246 -0.21 -0.62 9.57
N CYS A 247 0.34 -1.57 10.35
CA CYS A 247 0.79 -1.29 11.71
C CYS A 247 1.92 -0.24 11.75
N GLY A 248 2.91 -0.35 10.88
CA GLY A 248 4.03 0.60 10.79
C GLY A 248 3.58 1.99 10.35
N GLU A 249 2.69 2.08 9.37
CA GLU A 249 2.11 3.34 8.90
C GLU A 249 1.24 3.99 9.98
N LEU A 250 0.47 3.21 10.76
CA LEU A 250 -0.24 3.72 11.94
C LEU A 250 0.73 4.26 12.99
N LYS A 251 1.78 3.50 13.33
CA LYS A 251 2.78 3.94 14.31
C LYS A 251 3.43 5.25 13.87
N HIS A 252 3.90 5.31 12.63
CA HIS A 252 4.47 6.50 12.00
C HIS A 252 3.50 7.68 12.03
N ALA A 253 2.24 7.48 11.62
CA ALA A 253 1.26 8.56 11.50
C ALA A 253 0.95 9.25 12.84
N PHE A 254 0.90 8.49 13.94
CA PHE A 254 0.72 9.03 15.28
C PHE A 254 2.02 9.65 15.82
N LEU A 255 3.16 8.99 15.63
CA LEU A 255 4.45 9.51 16.05
C LEU A 255 4.74 10.87 15.39
N TRP A 256 4.59 10.99 14.07
CA TRP A 256 4.80 12.23 13.31
C TRP A 256 3.93 13.38 13.83
N ARG A 257 2.67 13.12 14.14
CA ARG A 257 1.66 14.17 14.40
C ARG A 257 1.46 14.50 15.88
N ARG A 258 1.80 13.57 16.78
CA ARG A 258 1.60 13.72 18.24
C ARG A 258 2.90 13.69 19.03
N ASN A 259 4.03 13.33 18.40
CA ASN A 259 5.28 13.04 19.07
C ASN A 259 5.12 12.01 20.21
N ASP A 260 4.19 11.05 20.02
CA ASP A 260 3.88 9.99 20.98
C ASP A 260 3.93 8.63 20.27
N ARG A 261 4.96 7.85 20.60
CA ARG A 261 5.20 6.53 20.02
C ARG A 261 4.16 5.48 20.42
N PHE A 262 3.42 5.69 21.51
CA PHE A 262 2.46 4.73 22.04
C PHE A 262 1.00 5.06 21.67
N ALA A 263 0.73 6.27 21.18
CA ALA A 263 -0.62 6.70 20.83
C ALA A 263 -1.31 5.83 19.76
N SER A 264 -0.54 5.11 18.93
CA SER A 264 -1.05 4.20 17.91
C SER A 264 -1.45 2.81 18.45
N GLU A 265 -0.94 2.39 19.61
CA GLU A 265 -1.07 1.03 20.13
C GLU A 265 -2.52 0.54 20.25
N PRO A 266 -3.50 1.34 20.73
CA PRO A 266 -4.90 0.91 20.78
C PRO A 266 -5.47 0.57 19.39
N TYR A 267 -5.02 1.26 18.34
CA TYR A 267 -5.49 1.07 16.96
C TYR A 267 -4.79 -0.10 16.28
N ILE A 268 -3.48 -0.23 16.48
CA ILE A 268 -2.71 -1.39 16.02
C ILE A 268 -3.32 -2.67 16.61
N ARG A 269 -3.54 -2.69 17.93
CA ARG A 269 -4.19 -3.82 18.60
C ARG A 269 -5.59 -4.10 18.07
N HIS A 270 -6.39 -3.06 17.84
CA HIS A 270 -7.74 -3.18 17.28
C HIS A 270 -7.73 -3.78 15.87
N PHE A 271 -6.84 -3.31 15.02
CA PHE A 271 -6.66 -3.80 13.65
C PHE A 271 -6.23 -5.27 13.64
N LEU A 272 -5.19 -5.63 14.40
CA LEU A 272 -4.70 -7.01 14.49
C LEU A 272 -5.76 -7.97 15.04
N LYS A 273 -6.54 -7.54 16.04
CA LYS A 273 -7.68 -8.33 16.54
C LYS A 273 -8.76 -8.52 15.49
N SER A 274 -9.09 -7.45 14.76
CA SER A 274 -10.10 -7.51 13.69
C SER A 274 -9.66 -8.45 12.58
N TYR A 275 -8.38 -8.44 12.21
CA TYR A 275 -7.82 -9.34 11.20
C TYR A 275 -7.82 -10.80 11.69
N ALA A 276 -7.38 -11.04 12.93
CA ALA A 276 -7.38 -12.36 13.55
C ALA A 276 -8.80 -12.95 13.75
N ALA A 277 -9.83 -12.11 13.87
CA ALA A 277 -11.21 -12.56 14.08
C ALA A 277 -11.79 -13.40 12.94
N TYR A 278 -11.18 -13.35 11.75
CA TYR A 278 -11.58 -14.13 10.58
C TYR A 278 -10.87 -15.48 10.45
N PHE A 279 -10.07 -15.88 11.44
CA PHE A 279 -9.46 -17.20 11.49
C PHE A 279 -10.34 -18.15 12.30
N PRO A 280 -10.29 -19.48 12.05
CA PRO A 280 -11.04 -20.46 12.82
C PRO A 280 -10.75 -20.42 14.33
N ASP A 281 -9.49 -20.17 14.71
CA ASP A 281 -9.08 -19.84 16.08
C ASP A 281 -8.53 -18.40 16.14
N PRO A 282 -9.37 -17.40 16.48
CA PRO A 282 -8.94 -16.01 16.56
C PRO A 282 -7.87 -15.75 17.63
N LYS A 283 -7.84 -16.51 18.72
CA LYS A 283 -6.89 -16.28 19.82
C LYS A 283 -5.50 -16.76 19.43
N ASP A 284 -5.41 -17.94 18.84
CA ASP A 284 -4.13 -18.45 18.32
C ASP A 284 -3.64 -17.59 17.15
N ALA A 285 -4.51 -17.26 16.20
CA ALA A 285 -4.16 -16.38 15.09
C ALA A 285 -3.63 -15.03 15.57
N PHE A 286 -4.32 -14.38 16.52
CA PHE A 286 -3.84 -13.13 17.10
C PHE A 286 -2.45 -13.28 17.72
N ARG A 287 -2.20 -14.38 18.45
CA ARG A 287 -0.89 -14.68 19.06
C ARG A 287 0.20 -14.86 18.00
N ARG A 288 -0.05 -15.66 16.96
CA ARG A 288 0.90 -15.90 15.86
C ARG A 288 1.24 -14.63 15.09
N ILE A 289 0.23 -13.83 14.77
CA ILE A 289 0.37 -12.57 14.04
C ILE A 289 1.16 -11.55 14.87
N THR A 290 0.79 -11.34 16.14
CA THR A 290 1.46 -10.39 17.03
C THR A 290 2.92 -10.78 17.32
N ARG A 291 3.25 -12.08 17.30
CA ARG A 291 4.65 -12.55 17.41
C ARG A 291 5.52 -12.15 16.23
N ARG A 292 4.98 -12.11 15.01
CA ARG A 292 5.72 -11.73 13.78
C ARG A 292 5.67 -10.23 13.48
N ASN A 293 4.63 -9.55 13.94
CA ASN A 293 4.38 -8.13 13.62
C ASN A 293 5.57 -7.18 13.84
N PRO A 294 6.38 -7.28 14.91
CA PRO A 294 7.50 -6.35 15.12
C PRO A 294 8.49 -6.31 13.96
N PHE A 295 8.75 -7.45 13.30
CA PHE A 295 9.63 -7.51 12.14
C PHE A 295 9.09 -6.67 10.97
N PHE A 296 7.84 -6.91 10.57
CA PHE A 296 7.21 -6.24 9.43
C PHE A 296 6.90 -4.75 9.71
N MET A 297 6.57 -4.43 10.97
CA MET A 297 6.39 -3.05 11.42
C MET A 297 7.69 -2.26 11.35
N ALA A 298 8.80 -2.81 11.85
CA ALA A 298 10.11 -2.18 11.75
C ALA A 298 10.59 -2.04 10.30
N MET A 299 10.36 -3.06 9.46
CA MET A 299 10.64 -2.99 8.02
C MET A 299 9.90 -1.81 7.36
N THR A 300 8.68 -1.53 7.81
CA THR A 300 7.88 -0.40 7.34
C THR A 300 8.41 0.94 7.83
N GLU A 301 8.80 1.05 9.10
CA GLU A 301 9.46 2.24 9.65
C GLU A 301 10.77 2.56 8.89
N PHE A 302 11.58 1.55 8.60
CA PHE A 302 12.76 1.72 7.74
C PHE A 302 12.39 2.16 6.32
N ARG A 303 11.34 1.59 5.72
CA ARG A 303 10.84 1.96 4.39
C ARG A 303 10.42 3.44 4.36
N ILE A 304 9.81 3.95 5.42
CA ILE A 304 9.41 5.35 5.56
C ILE A 304 10.64 6.24 5.75
N ALA A 305 11.55 5.88 6.68
CA ALA A 305 12.79 6.62 6.95
C ALA A 305 13.70 6.78 5.71
N ARG A 306 13.54 5.91 4.72
CA ARG A 306 14.29 5.92 3.45
C ARG A 306 13.87 7.06 2.52
N ASN A 307 12.72 7.66 2.74
CA ASN A 307 12.19 8.73 1.90
C ASN A 307 12.86 10.06 2.24
N ASP A 308 13.42 10.73 1.23
CA ASP A 308 14.22 11.94 1.32
C ASP A 308 13.41 13.23 1.49
N TYR A 309 12.10 13.21 1.19
CA TYR A 309 11.20 14.33 1.48
C TYR A 309 10.97 14.55 2.99
N LEU A 310 11.35 13.59 3.84
CA LEU A 310 11.29 13.73 5.29
C LEU A 310 12.58 14.36 5.82
N ASP A 311 12.47 15.15 6.89
CA ASP A 311 13.64 15.72 7.57
C ASP A 311 14.59 14.62 8.04
N TRP A 312 15.90 14.86 7.93
CA TRP A 312 16.92 13.88 8.25
C TRP A 312 16.86 13.45 9.73
N THR A 313 16.62 14.37 10.65
CA THR A 313 16.55 14.08 12.09
C THR A 313 15.37 13.15 12.38
N TYR A 314 14.24 13.40 11.73
CA TYR A 314 13.08 12.53 11.85
C TYR A 314 13.32 11.14 11.24
N ARG A 315 13.96 11.07 10.06
CA ARG A 315 14.33 9.80 9.43
C ARG A 315 15.25 8.98 10.33
N ARG A 316 16.20 9.63 11.00
CA ARG A 316 17.08 9.02 11.99
C ARG A 316 16.30 8.48 13.18
N HIS A 317 15.37 9.28 13.71
CA HIS A 317 14.50 8.86 14.81
C HIS A 317 13.67 7.61 14.45
N LEU A 318 13.06 7.58 13.25
CA LEU A 318 12.35 6.39 12.76
C LEU A 318 13.24 5.16 12.63
N ALA A 319 14.46 5.32 12.12
CA ALA A 319 15.38 4.21 11.97
C ALA A 319 15.80 3.62 13.34
N VAL A 320 15.98 4.47 14.36
CA VAL A 320 16.24 4.02 15.74
C VAL A 320 15.01 3.30 16.33
N GLU A 321 13.81 3.85 16.13
CA GLU A 321 12.57 3.21 16.59
C GLU A 321 12.35 1.84 15.93
N ALA A 322 12.70 1.68 14.65
CA ALA A 322 12.65 0.40 13.95
C ALA A 322 13.62 -0.63 14.55
N LEU A 323 14.86 -0.22 14.85
CA LEU A 323 15.86 -1.09 15.50
C LEU A 323 15.41 -1.54 16.89
N GLU A 324 14.86 -0.62 17.68
CA GLU A 324 14.29 -0.95 18.99
C GLU A 324 13.08 -1.89 18.82
N CYS A 325 12.19 -1.66 17.86
CA CYS A 325 11.06 -2.54 17.58
C CYS A 325 11.51 -3.99 17.30
N LEU A 326 12.53 -4.17 16.45
CA LEU A 326 13.12 -5.48 16.17
C LEU A 326 13.72 -6.12 17.43
N LYS A 327 14.46 -5.35 18.22
CA LYS A 327 15.13 -5.83 19.43
C LYS A 327 14.13 -6.24 20.52
N TRP A 328 13.13 -5.42 20.79
CA TRP A 328 12.10 -5.70 21.80
C TRP A 328 11.20 -6.85 21.37
N GLY A 329 10.84 -6.95 20.09
CA GLY A 329 10.00 -8.05 19.60
C GLY A 329 10.66 -9.43 19.78
N LEU A 330 11.99 -9.53 19.69
CA LEU A 330 12.71 -10.77 19.99
C LEU A 330 12.71 -11.16 21.48
N LYS A 331 12.36 -10.22 22.38
CA LYS A 331 12.23 -10.50 23.83
C LYS A 331 10.81 -10.89 24.26
N LEU A 332 9.80 -10.62 23.43
CA LEU A 332 8.37 -10.80 23.77
C LEU A 332 7.85 -12.23 23.62
N GLY A 333 8.72 -13.18 23.29
CA GLY A 333 8.45 -14.62 23.31
C GLY A 333 9.73 -15.38 23.17
#